data_AF-A0A3N5RFC3-F1
#
_entry.id   AF-A0A3N5RFC3-F1
#
_cell.length_a   1.000
_cell.length_b   1.000
_cell.length_c   1.000
_cell.angle_alpha   90.00
_cell.angle_beta   90.00
_cell.angle_gamma   90.00
#
_symmetry.space_group_name_H-M   'P 1'
#
loop_
_entity.id
_entity.type
_entity.pdbx_description
1 polymer ?
#
loop_
_entity_poly.entity_id
_entity_poly.type
_entity_poly.pdbx_seq_one_letter_code
_entity_poly.pdbx_strand_id
1 'polypeptide(L)'
;MDEAAFRKHLKSHGKKDHVIDGLIAQVRIYACFTEQEKGKSLETAGEQDFLDYSAQVEKTDPGRLSNKIRGIAMFYSFIGNKAMAELIAGMREQGIAKTRKVFKLKDFLGVNQEDIEKLSAAGIDNVEQMLEAGKTPELRQRLAAETGVSDQAILELVKLSDLSRLGAIKEVRARLYYDAGVDTPEKFASWEPEALRDMLVEFVNRTGFDGIAPLPKEIRNGVETARKCEKFVQY
;
A
#
# COMPACT_ATOMS: atom_id res chain seq x y z
N MET A 1 20.44 12.78 -21.05
CA MET A 1 20.47 11.71 -20.02
C MET A 1 21.68 10.81 -20.23
N ASP A 2 22.51 10.62 -19.20
CA ASP A 2 23.48 9.51 -19.17
C ASP A 2 22.77 8.20 -18.80
N GLU A 3 22.34 7.48 -19.83
CA GLU A 3 21.57 6.25 -19.66
C GLU A 3 22.39 5.12 -19.02
N ALA A 4 23.67 5.01 -19.36
CA ALA A 4 24.53 3.95 -18.87
C ALA A 4 24.74 4.09 -17.36
N ALA A 5 25.01 5.31 -16.90
CA ALA A 5 25.13 5.60 -15.48
C ALA A 5 23.80 5.39 -14.74
N PHE A 6 22.68 5.84 -15.30
CA PHE A 6 21.37 5.64 -14.68
C PHE A 6 20.97 4.16 -14.60
N ARG A 7 21.20 3.37 -15.67
CA ARG A 7 21.00 1.91 -15.66
C ARG A 7 21.82 1.24 -14.56
N LYS A 8 23.10 1.59 -14.44
CA LYS A 8 23.99 1.05 -13.41
C LYS A 8 23.47 1.38 -12.00
N HIS A 9 23.01 2.62 -11.79
CA HIS A 9 22.39 3.05 -10.54
C HIS A 9 21.10 2.27 -10.22
N LEU A 10 20.22 2.04 -11.21
CA LEU A 10 19.00 1.26 -11.00
C LEU A 10 19.31 -0.21 -10.65
N LYS A 11 20.35 -0.79 -11.27
CA LYS A 11 20.81 -2.15 -11.01
C LYS A 11 21.42 -2.31 -9.62
N SER A 12 22.17 -1.32 -9.14
CA SER A 12 22.70 -1.32 -7.76
C SER A 12 21.61 -1.29 -6.69
N HIS A 13 20.40 -0.83 -7.05
CA HIS A 13 19.20 -0.87 -6.20
C HIS A 13 18.31 -2.11 -6.44
N GLY A 14 18.89 -3.19 -6.96
CA GLY A 14 18.25 -4.51 -7.06
C GLY A 14 17.13 -4.64 -8.09
N LYS A 15 17.04 -3.74 -9.07
CA LYS A 15 16.02 -3.83 -10.13
C LYS A 15 16.42 -4.85 -11.20
N LYS A 16 15.44 -5.61 -11.68
CA LYS A 16 15.60 -6.56 -12.79
C LYS A 16 15.71 -5.81 -14.12
N ASP A 17 16.42 -6.38 -15.10
CA ASP A 17 16.72 -5.69 -16.36
C ASP A 17 15.44 -5.20 -17.10
N HIS A 18 14.40 -6.04 -17.22
CA HIS A 18 13.13 -5.62 -17.84
C HIS A 18 12.43 -4.46 -17.11
N VAL A 19 12.58 -4.36 -15.77
CA VAL A 19 12.06 -3.23 -14.99
C VAL A 19 12.86 -1.97 -15.29
N ILE A 20 14.18 -2.11 -15.40
CA ILE A 20 15.07 -1.00 -15.75
C ILE A 20 14.74 -0.46 -17.14
N ASP A 21 14.52 -1.33 -18.13
CA ASP A 21 14.14 -0.95 -19.49
C ASP A 21 12.85 -0.13 -19.50
N GLY A 22 11.83 -0.57 -18.74
CA GLY A 22 10.58 0.18 -18.59
C GLY A 22 10.75 1.55 -17.93
N LEU A 23 11.60 1.67 -16.90
CA LEU A 23 11.89 2.95 -16.25
C LEU A 23 12.66 3.91 -17.17
N ILE A 24 13.64 3.40 -17.91
CA ILE A 24 14.39 4.19 -18.89
C ILE A 24 13.48 4.68 -20.02
N ALA A 25 12.59 3.83 -20.52
CA ALA A 25 11.63 4.22 -21.55
C ALA A 25 10.75 5.41 -21.10
N GLN A 26 10.32 5.43 -19.85
CA GLN A 26 9.57 6.56 -19.28
C GLN A 26 10.37 7.86 -19.31
N VAL A 27 11.65 7.81 -18.94
CA VAL A 27 12.53 8.99 -18.97
C VAL A 27 12.77 9.46 -20.41
N ARG A 28 12.98 8.53 -21.36
CA ARG A 28 13.15 8.86 -22.78
C ARG A 28 11.92 9.55 -23.37
N ILE A 29 10.72 9.05 -23.06
CA ILE A 29 9.46 9.65 -23.53
C ILE A 29 9.34 11.09 -23.02
N TYR A 30 9.62 11.31 -21.73
CA TYR A 30 9.59 12.65 -21.17
C TYR A 30 10.68 13.57 -21.74
N ALA A 31 11.89 13.05 -21.95
CA ALA A 31 12.98 13.81 -22.58
C ALA A 31 12.62 14.27 -23.99
N CYS A 32 12.01 13.38 -24.78
CA CYS A 32 11.52 13.70 -26.12
C CYS A 32 10.50 14.84 -26.08
N PHE A 33 9.55 14.79 -25.14
CA PHE A 33 8.57 15.85 -24.94
C PHE A 33 9.23 17.20 -24.59
N THR A 34 10.14 17.22 -23.60
CA THR A 34 10.79 18.48 -23.19
C THR A 34 11.67 19.07 -24.28
N GLU A 35 12.32 18.23 -25.08
CA GLU A 35 13.14 18.67 -26.20
C GLU A 35 12.28 19.25 -27.33
N GLN A 36 11.22 18.55 -27.74
CA GLN A 36 10.39 18.95 -28.87
C GLN A 36 9.47 20.14 -28.55
N GLU A 37 8.80 20.12 -27.40
CA GLU A 37 7.75 21.09 -27.08
C GLU A 37 8.30 22.31 -26.31
N LYS A 38 9.44 22.15 -25.62
CA LYS A 38 10.00 23.20 -24.75
C LYS A 38 11.42 23.62 -25.13
N GLY A 39 12.11 22.88 -26.00
CA GLY A 39 13.51 23.13 -26.32
C GLY A 39 14.45 22.98 -25.12
N LYS A 40 14.08 22.16 -24.13
CA LYS A 40 14.82 21.98 -22.87
C LYS A 40 15.32 20.55 -22.72
N SER A 41 16.49 20.43 -22.08
CA SER A 41 16.99 19.13 -21.62
C SER A 41 16.30 18.75 -20.31
N LEU A 42 16.44 17.48 -19.88
CA LEU A 42 15.88 17.03 -18.61
C LEU A 42 16.44 17.80 -17.40
N GLU A 43 17.70 18.23 -17.49
CA GLU A 43 18.41 18.96 -16.44
C GLU A 43 17.90 20.41 -16.30
N THR A 44 17.36 21.01 -17.38
CA THR A 44 16.83 22.38 -17.39
C THR A 44 15.31 22.46 -17.37
N ALA A 45 14.62 21.34 -17.60
CA ALA A 45 13.17 21.23 -17.44
C ALA A 45 12.76 21.45 -15.98
N GLY A 46 11.81 22.36 -15.78
CA GLY A 46 11.26 22.72 -14.48
C GLY A 46 9.87 22.13 -14.23
N GLU A 47 9.28 22.53 -13.12
CA GLU A 47 7.95 22.07 -12.68
C GLU A 47 6.86 22.26 -13.74
N GLN A 48 6.78 23.45 -14.36
CA GLN A 48 5.76 23.72 -15.37
C GLN A 48 5.91 22.81 -16.60
N ASP A 49 7.15 22.48 -17.00
CA ASP A 49 7.39 21.59 -18.14
C ASP A 49 6.89 20.16 -17.82
N PHE A 50 7.05 19.70 -16.57
CA PHE A 50 6.48 18.43 -16.12
C PHE A 50 4.95 18.47 -16.01
N LEU A 51 4.37 19.57 -15.53
CA LEU A 51 2.91 19.73 -15.48
C LEU A 51 2.29 19.69 -16.88
N ASP A 52 2.92 20.34 -17.86
CA ASP A 52 2.46 20.30 -19.26
C ASP A 52 2.55 18.88 -19.85
N TYR A 53 3.63 18.16 -19.58
CA TYR A 53 3.76 16.74 -19.94
C TYR A 53 2.65 15.91 -19.30
N SER A 54 2.38 16.14 -18.01
CA SER A 54 1.36 15.39 -17.28
C SER A 54 -0.04 15.61 -17.88
N ALA A 55 -0.34 16.85 -18.29
CA ALA A 55 -1.60 17.18 -18.95
C ALA A 55 -1.71 16.51 -20.33
N GLN A 56 -0.62 16.44 -21.10
CA GLN A 56 -0.60 15.73 -22.38
C GLN A 56 -0.82 14.21 -22.20
N VAL A 57 -0.18 13.61 -21.20
CA VAL A 57 -0.38 12.19 -20.88
C VAL A 57 -1.84 11.93 -20.50
N GLU A 58 -2.44 12.75 -19.65
CA GLU A 58 -3.86 12.58 -19.28
C GLU A 58 -4.82 12.81 -20.46
N LYS A 59 -4.45 13.64 -21.44
CA LYS A 59 -5.22 13.82 -22.68
C LYS A 59 -5.13 12.60 -23.61
N THR A 60 -3.98 11.92 -23.65
CA THR A 60 -3.70 10.84 -24.62
C THR A 60 -3.94 9.44 -24.05
N ASP A 61 -3.73 9.26 -22.75
CA ASP A 61 -3.89 7.99 -22.03
C ASP A 61 -4.43 8.27 -20.60
N PRO A 62 -5.74 8.60 -20.49
CA PRO A 62 -6.35 9.05 -19.24
C PRO A 62 -6.15 8.07 -18.08
N GLY A 63 -5.78 8.58 -16.91
CA GLY A 63 -5.59 7.81 -15.68
C GLY A 63 -4.35 6.92 -15.67
N ARG A 64 -3.47 7.01 -16.66
CA ARG A 64 -2.23 6.21 -16.74
C ARG A 64 -0.96 6.97 -16.36
N LEU A 65 -1.05 8.24 -15.98
CA LEU A 65 0.12 9.05 -15.62
C LEU A 65 0.99 8.38 -14.54
N SER A 66 0.40 7.88 -13.46
CA SER A 66 1.12 7.26 -12.34
C SER A 66 1.98 6.04 -12.75
N ASN A 67 1.59 5.35 -13.83
CA ASN A 67 2.34 4.23 -14.39
C ASN A 67 3.54 4.68 -15.22
N LYS A 68 3.52 5.90 -15.76
CA LYS A 68 4.49 6.43 -16.74
C LYS A 68 5.54 7.37 -16.15
N ILE A 69 5.41 7.79 -14.88
CA ILE A 69 6.29 8.83 -14.30
C ILE A 69 7.27 8.33 -13.24
N ARG A 70 7.25 7.03 -12.91
CA ARG A 70 8.15 6.45 -11.91
C ARG A 70 9.62 6.59 -12.30
N GLY A 71 9.94 6.29 -13.55
CA GLY A 71 11.30 6.43 -14.09
C GLY A 71 11.80 7.86 -14.02
N ILE A 72 10.92 8.82 -14.27
CA ILE A 72 11.23 10.27 -14.26
C ILE A 72 11.58 10.72 -12.84
N ALA A 73 10.76 10.39 -11.83
CA ALA A 73 11.07 10.69 -10.43
C ALA A 73 12.42 10.09 -9.99
N MET A 74 12.67 8.84 -10.38
CA MET A 74 13.93 8.15 -10.08
C MET A 74 15.13 8.81 -10.77
N PHE A 75 14.96 9.30 -12.00
CA PHE A 75 16.01 9.99 -12.72
C PHE A 75 16.36 11.34 -12.08
N TYR A 76 15.36 12.15 -11.71
CA TYR A 76 15.61 13.42 -11.02
C TYR A 76 16.28 13.22 -9.66
N SER A 77 15.91 12.15 -8.94
CA SER A 77 16.61 11.75 -7.72
C SER A 77 18.07 11.37 -7.99
N PHE A 78 18.34 10.61 -9.06
CA PHE A 78 19.69 10.19 -9.46
C PHE A 78 20.61 11.37 -9.79
N ILE A 79 20.11 12.41 -10.47
CA ILE A 79 20.91 13.60 -10.80
C ILE A 79 20.95 14.64 -9.66
N GLY A 80 20.34 14.34 -8.50
CA GLY A 80 20.36 15.20 -7.31
C GLY A 80 19.31 16.31 -7.28
N ASN A 81 18.39 16.36 -8.24
CA ASN A 81 17.28 17.32 -8.24
C ASN A 81 16.12 16.78 -7.38
N LYS A 82 16.23 17.00 -6.06
CA LYS A 82 15.25 16.51 -5.08
C LYS A 82 13.86 17.11 -5.25
N ALA A 83 13.77 18.40 -5.57
CA ALA A 83 12.50 19.10 -5.74
C ALA A 83 11.63 18.45 -6.83
N MET A 84 12.20 18.22 -8.02
CA MET A 84 11.48 17.52 -9.09
C MET A 84 11.17 16.07 -8.71
N ALA A 85 12.11 15.37 -8.08
CA ALA A 85 11.89 13.98 -7.66
C ALA A 85 10.69 13.85 -6.70
N GLU A 86 10.59 14.74 -5.72
CA GLU A 86 9.53 14.78 -4.72
C GLU A 86 8.17 15.17 -5.34
N LEU A 87 8.14 16.20 -6.18
CA LEU A 87 6.94 16.61 -6.91
C LEU A 87 6.35 15.44 -7.72
N ILE A 88 7.18 14.79 -8.54
CA ILE A 88 6.76 13.71 -9.44
C ILE A 88 6.36 12.47 -8.62
N ALA A 89 7.10 12.14 -7.56
CA ALA A 89 6.74 11.06 -6.66
C ALA A 89 5.39 11.32 -5.97
N GLY A 90 5.13 12.56 -5.54
CA GLY A 90 3.87 12.99 -4.95
C GLY A 90 2.70 12.85 -5.92
N MET A 91 2.84 13.35 -7.16
CA MET A 91 1.80 13.17 -8.20
C MET A 91 1.55 11.70 -8.53
N ARG A 92 2.62 10.88 -8.54
CA ARG A 92 2.48 9.43 -8.71
C ARG A 92 1.68 8.79 -7.59
N GLU A 93 1.97 9.14 -6.33
CA GLU A 93 1.24 8.59 -5.19
C GLU A 93 -0.23 9.02 -5.21
N GLN A 94 -0.53 10.29 -5.52
CA GLN A 94 -1.91 10.75 -5.67
C GLN A 94 -2.67 9.96 -6.75
N GLY A 95 -2.04 9.69 -7.89
CA GLY A 95 -2.65 8.87 -8.96
C GLY A 95 -2.83 7.40 -8.57
N ILE A 96 -1.89 6.82 -7.81
CA ILE A 96 -2.02 5.46 -7.27
C ILE A 96 -3.11 5.41 -6.22
N ALA A 97 -3.20 6.38 -5.31
CA ALA A 97 -4.23 6.44 -4.29
C ALA A 97 -5.63 6.46 -4.90
N LYS A 98 -5.86 7.25 -5.95
CA LYS A 98 -7.14 7.31 -6.68
C LYS A 98 -7.57 5.98 -7.31
N THR A 99 -6.61 5.13 -7.67
CA THR A 99 -6.85 3.85 -8.36
C THR A 99 -6.57 2.64 -7.46
N ARG A 100 -6.15 2.87 -6.21
CA ARG A 100 -5.87 1.82 -5.24
C ARG A 100 -7.17 1.08 -5.00
N LYS A 101 -7.21 -0.20 -5.37
CA LYS A 101 -8.35 -1.06 -5.06
C LYS A 101 -8.54 -1.05 -3.55
N VAL A 102 -9.63 -0.44 -3.10
CA VAL A 102 -9.97 -0.39 -1.68
C VAL A 102 -10.29 -1.82 -1.24
N PHE A 103 -9.66 -2.26 -0.16
CA PHE A 103 -9.80 -3.63 0.33
C PHE A 103 -11.14 -3.75 1.07
N LYS A 104 -12.02 -4.62 0.57
CA LYS A 104 -13.40 -4.72 1.07
C LYS A 104 -13.46 -5.64 2.28
N LEU A 105 -14.38 -5.36 3.20
CA LEU A 105 -14.55 -6.18 4.40
C LEU A 105 -14.95 -7.61 4.05
N LYS A 106 -15.83 -7.79 3.05
CA LYS A 106 -16.26 -9.11 2.58
C LYS A 106 -15.13 -10.01 2.05
N ASP A 107 -14.00 -9.41 1.67
CA ASP A 107 -12.87 -10.16 1.11
C ASP A 107 -12.04 -10.83 2.21
N PHE A 108 -12.20 -10.45 3.48
CA PHE A 108 -11.54 -11.17 4.59
C PHE A 108 -12.04 -12.61 4.68
N LEU A 109 -11.11 -13.53 4.96
CA LEU A 109 -11.44 -14.94 5.12
C LEU A 109 -12.34 -15.13 6.36
N GLY A 110 -13.40 -15.93 6.25
CA GLY A 110 -14.22 -16.34 7.39
C GLY A 110 -15.13 -15.28 8.01
N VAL A 111 -15.30 -14.11 7.37
CA VAL A 111 -16.27 -13.10 7.86
C VAL A 111 -17.71 -13.51 7.57
N ASN A 112 -18.61 -13.17 8.49
CA ASN A 112 -20.04 -13.39 8.33
C ASN A 112 -20.62 -12.42 7.28
N GLN A 113 -21.19 -12.94 6.20
CA GLN A 113 -21.71 -12.12 5.11
C GLN A 113 -22.93 -11.28 5.51
N GLU A 114 -23.79 -11.77 6.41
CA GLU A 114 -24.95 -11.00 6.90
C GLU A 114 -24.52 -9.76 7.68
N ASP A 115 -23.46 -9.87 8.48
CA ASP A 115 -22.88 -8.73 9.20
C ASP A 115 -22.24 -7.73 8.23
N ILE A 116 -21.59 -8.21 7.17
CA ILE A 116 -21.06 -7.33 6.12
C ILE A 116 -22.18 -6.61 5.36
N GLU A 117 -23.29 -7.27 5.07
CA GLU A 117 -24.45 -6.64 4.41
C GLU A 117 -25.06 -5.53 5.28
N LYS A 118 -25.19 -5.75 6.60
CA LYS A 118 -25.66 -4.72 7.54
C LYS A 118 -24.72 -3.52 7.58
N LEU A 119 -23.41 -3.74 7.63
CA LEU A 119 -22.40 -2.67 7.60
C LEU A 119 -22.42 -1.92 6.27
N SER A 120 -22.57 -2.64 5.15
CA SER A 120 -22.70 -2.06 3.82
C SER A 120 -23.93 -1.14 3.73
N ALA A 121 -25.07 -1.54 4.30
CA ALA A 121 -26.27 -0.70 4.40
C ALA A 121 -26.05 0.57 5.24
N ALA A 122 -25.10 0.55 6.18
CA ALA A 122 -24.65 1.70 6.95
C ALA A 122 -23.52 2.50 6.27
N GLY A 123 -23.14 2.16 5.04
CA GLY A 123 -22.10 2.85 4.26
C GLY A 123 -20.66 2.43 4.57
N ILE A 124 -20.48 1.27 5.22
CA ILE A 124 -19.18 0.71 5.61
C ILE A 124 -18.92 -0.56 4.80
N ASP A 125 -18.18 -0.43 3.70
CA ASP A 125 -17.86 -1.51 2.77
C ASP A 125 -16.40 -1.97 2.85
N ASN A 126 -15.53 -1.15 3.43
CA ASN A 126 -14.09 -1.32 3.32
C ASN A 126 -13.33 -1.04 4.61
N VAL A 127 -12.05 -1.44 4.62
CA VAL A 127 -11.18 -1.35 5.80
C VAL A 127 -10.98 0.07 6.32
N GLU A 128 -10.89 1.08 5.45
CA GLU A 128 -10.68 2.48 5.87
C GLU A 128 -11.93 3.02 6.57
N GLN A 129 -13.11 2.76 6.00
CA GLN A 129 -14.39 3.11 6.61
C GLN A 129 -14.60 2.40 7.94
N MET A 130 -14.26 1.10 8.02
CA MET A 130 -14.38 0.32 9.24
C MET A 130 -13.49 0.84 10.36
N LEU A 131 -12.25 1.22 10.01
CA LEU A 131 -11.30 1.77 10.97
C LEU A 131 -11.76 3.13 11.51
N GLU A 132 -12.32 3.98 10.65
CA GLU A 132 -12.85 5.27 11.10
C GLU A 132 -14.10 5.09 11.97
N ALA A 133 -15.04 4.23 11.55
CA ALA A 133 -16.27 3.95 12.28
C ALA A 133 -16.05 3.17 13.59
N GLY A 134 -14.98 2.37 13.69
CA GLY A 134 -14.68 1.50 14.83
C GLY A 134 -13.48 1.94 15.68
N LYS A 135 -13.02 3.18 15.50
CA LYS A 135 -11.75 3.68 16.05
C LYS A 135 -11.63 3.60 17.56
N THR A 136 -12.72 3.81 18.30
CA THR A 136 -12.75 3.78 19.78
C THR A 136 -13.79 2.80 20.30
N PRO A 137 -13.71 2.35 21.57
CA PRO A 137 -14.73 1.48 22.16
C PRO A 137 -16.14 2.04 22.05
N GLU A 138 -16.31 3.35 22.26
CA GLU A 138 -17.60 4.04 22.21
C GLU A 138 -18.15 4.06 20.78
N LEU A 139 -17.31 4.30 19.78
CA LEU A 139 -17.70 4.26 18.37
C LEU A 139 -18.11 2.85 17.95
N ARG A 140 -17.42 1.82 18.42
CA ARG A 140 -17.79 0.41 18.16
C ARG A 140 -19.14 0.05 18.76
N GLN A 141 -19.41 0.45 20.02
CA GLN A 141 -20.70 0.21 20.67
C GLN A 141 -21.85 0.92 19.94
N ARG A 142 -21.62 2.16 19.50
CA ARG A 142 -22.61 2.90 18.70
C ARG A 142 -22.87 2.20 17.37
N LEU A 143 -21.81 1.79 16.68
CA LEU A 143 -21.92 1.06 15.43
C LEU A 143 -22.69 -0.25 15.59
N ALA A 144 -22.47 -0.98 16.69
CA ALA A 144 -23.19 -2.21 17.02
C ALA A 144 -24.69 -1.93 17.19
N ALA A 145 -25.04 -0.88 17.95
CA ALA A 145 -26.41 -0.47 18.17
C ALA A 145 -27.11 0.00 16.88
N GLU A 146 -26.40 0.74 16.03
CA GLU A 146 -26.93 1.29 14.77
C GLU A 146 -27.17 0.21 13.71
N THR A 147 -26.29 -0.80 13.66
CA THR A 147 -26.32 -1.83 12.59
C THR A 147 -26.94 -3.16 13.01
N GLY A 148 -27.07 -3.41 14.32
CA GLY A 148 -27.48 -4.72 14.84
C GLY A 148 -26.44 -5.83 14.61
N VAL A 149 -25.19 -5.46 14.35
CA VAL A 149 -24.03 -6.36 14.33
C VAL A 149 -23.49 -6.50 15.75
N SER A 150 -23.06 -7.70 16.13
CA SER A 150 -22.55 -7.93 17.49
C SER A 150 -21.27 -7.13 17.77
N ASP A 151 -21.06 -6.72 19.02
CA ASP A 151 -19.83 -6.05 19.46
C ASP A 151 -18.58 -6.87 19.12
N GLN A 152 -18.68 -8.20 19.24
CA GLN A 152 -17.60 -9.12 18.92
C GLN A 152 -17.24 -9.10 17.43
N ALA A 153 -18.25 -9.17 16.55
CA ALA A 153 -18.04 -9.12 15.10
C ALA A 153 -17.47 -7.76 14.65
N ILE A 154 -17.93 -6.66 15.24
CA ILE A 154 -17.36 -5.33 14.98
C ILE A 154 -15.91 -5.27 15.42
N LEU A 155 -15.58 -5.74 16.63
CA LEU A 155 -14.21 -5.73 17.12
C LEU A 155 -13.29 -6.59 16.26
N GLU A 156 -13.77 -7.74 15.80
CA GLU A 156 -13.07 -8.61 14.86
C GLU A 156 -12.77 -7.88 13.54
N LEU A 157 -13.77 -7.28 12.90
CA LEU A 157 -13.61 -6.55 11.65
C LEU A 157 -12.68 -5.35 11.78
N VAL A 158 -12.72 -4.63 12.91
CA VAL A 158 -11.76 -3.56 13.22
C VAL A 158 -10.34 -4.11 13.32
N LYS A 159 -10.12 -5.21 14.04
CA LYS A 159 -8.79 -5.84 14.19
C LYS A 159 -8.23 -6.35 12.87
N LEU A 160 -9.05 -7.03 12.06
CA LEU A 160 -8.66 -7.47 10.72
C LEU A 160 -8.30 -6.28 9.83
N SER A 161 -9.10 -5.21 9.88
CA SER A 161 -8.83 -3.97 9.16
C SER A 161 -7.55 -3.29 9.64
N ASP A 162 -7.29 -3.27 10.95
CA ASP A 162 -6.11 -2.62 11.53
C ASP A 162 -4.81 -3.37 11.16
N LEU A 163 -4.85 -4.70 11.18
CA LEU A 163 -3.75 -5.53 10.68
C LEU A 163 -3.45 -5.26 9.20
N SER A 164 -4.47 -5.04 8.36
CA SER A 164 -4.27 -4.76 6.93
C SER A 164 -3.46 -3.49 6.65
N ARG A 165 -3.37 -2.56 7.61
CA ARG A 165 -2.58 -1.31 7.51
C ARG A 165 -1.08 -1.55 7.46
N LEU A 166 -0.59 -2.70 7.94
CA LEU A 166 0.84 -3.02 7.93
C LEU A 166 1.39 -3.27 6.51
N GLY A 167 0.54 -3.22 5.48
CA GLY A 167 0.93 -3.37 4.10
C GLY A 167 1.27 -4.82 3.77
N ALA A 168 0.88 -5.27 2.57
CA ALA A 168 1.02 -6.66 2.12
C ALA A 168 0.32 -7.74 2.98
N ILE A 169 -0.33 -7.37 4.08
CA ILE A 169 -1.28 -8.21 4.81
C ILE A 169 -2.65 -8.07 4.16
N LYS A 170 -3.16 -9.17 3.61
CA LYS A 170 -4.47 -9.28 2.95
C LYS A 170 -5.34 -10.32 3.64
N GLU A 171 -6.49 -10.61 3.07
CA GLU A 171 -7.50 -11.63 3.44
C GLU A 171 -7.02 -12.78 4.35
N VAL A 172 -6.30 -13.77 3.80
CA VAL A 172 -5.86 -14.98 4.49
C VAL A 172 -4.85 -14.65 5.59
N ARG A 173 -3.99 -13.67 5.34
CA ARG A 173 -2.89 -13.33 6.25
C ARG A 173 -3.38 -12.58 7.48
N ALA A 174 -4.31 -11.64 7.30
CA ALA A 174 -4.97 -10.94 8.40
C ALA A 174 -5.72 -11.92 9.30
N ARG A 175 -6.46 -12.86 8.68
CA ARG A 175 -7.18 -13.91 9.40
C ARG A 175 -6.23 -14.81 10.19
N LEU A 176 -5.15 -15.29 9.59
CA LEU A 176 -4.14 -16.09 10.27
C LEU A 176 -3.62 -15.41 11.54
N TYR A 177 -3.26 -14.12 11.45
CA TYR A 177 -2.73 -13.38 12.59
C TYR A 177 -3.79 -13.14 13.67
N TYR A 178 -5.01 -12.82 13.27
CA TYR A 178 -6.14 -12.68 14.18
C TYR A 178 -6.37 -13.98 14.97
N ASP A 179 -6.52 -15.11 14.28
CA ASP A 179 -6.80 -16.41 14.89
C ASP A 179 -5.64 -16.91 15.75
N ALA A 180 -4.40 -16.56 15.40
CA ALA A 180 -3.20 -16.84 16.19
C ALA A 180 -3.02 -15.91 17.41
N GLY A 181 -3.93 -14.95 17.62
CA GLY A 181 -3.91 -14.02 18.76
C GLY A 181 -2.97 -12.82 18.60
N VAL A 182 -2.36 -12.65 17.41
CA VAL A 182 -1.54 -11.50 17.01
C VAL A 182 -2.43 -10.51 16.26
N ASP A 183 -3.49 -10.08 16.93
CA ASP A 183 -4.67 -9.45 16.34
C ASP A 183 -4.65 -7.92 16.30
N THR A 184 -3.52 -7.29 16.65
CA THR A 184 -3.31 -5.84 16.53
C THR A 184 -1.89 -5.52 16.03
N PRO A 185 -1.67 -4.36 15.37
CA PRO A 185 -0.34 -3.87 15.03
C PRO A 185 0.62 -3.81 16.21
N GLU A 186 0.16 -3.42 17.40
CA GLU A 186 1.00 -3.33 18.60
C GLU A 186 1.46 -4.72 19.06
N LYS A 187 0.57 -5.71 19.08
CA LYS A 187 0.95 -7.09 19.38
C LYS A 187 1.90 -7.61 18.32
N PHE A 188 1.68 -7.29 17.05
CA PHE A 188 2.58 -7.70 15.96
C PHE A 188 3.99 -7.10 16.13
N ALA A 189 4.08 -5.83 16.52
CA ALA A 189 5.32 -5.10 16.71
C ALA A 189 6.17 -5.59 17.90
N SER A 190 5.52 -6.15 18.94
CA SER A 190 6.18 -6.62 20.16
C SER A 190 6.93 -7.93 19.98
N TRP A 191 6.68 -8.66 18.90
CA TRP A 191 7.36 -9.92 18.64
C TRP A 191 8.80 -9.73 18.14
N GLU A 192 9.61 -10.74 18.45
CA GLU A 192 10.83 -11.06 17.71
C GLU A 192 10.45 -11.80 16.41
N PRO A 193 10.95 -11.39 15.22
CA PRO A 193 10.42 -11.89 13.95
C PRO A 193 10.56 -13.40 13.75
N GLU A 194 11.69 -13.98 14.11
CA GLU A 194 11.96 -15.40 13.98
C GLU A 194 11.04 -16.22 14.91
N ALA A 195 10.87 -15.79 16.16
CA ALA A 195 9.97 -16.40 17.14
C ALA A 195 8.49 -16.31 16.71
N LEU A 196 8.06 -15.17 16.16
CA LEU A 196 6.70 -15.01 15.62
C LEU A 196 6.45 -16.00 14.48
N ARG A 197 7.44 -16.15 13.59
CA ARG A 197 7.30 -17.08 12.48
C ARG A 197 7.16 -18.52 12.96
N ASP A 198 8.00 -18.94 13.91
CA ASP A 198 7.95 -20.31 14.43
C ASP A 198 6.62 -20.60 15.13
N MET A 199 6.12 -19.64 15.92
CA MET A 199 4.78 -19.72 16.52
C MET A 199 3.69 -19.86 15.46
N LEU A 200 3.74 -19.10 14.37
CA LEU A 200 2.75 -19.18 13.28
C LEU A 200 2.83 -20.50 12.51
N VAL A 201 4.04 -21.06 12.33
CA VAL A 201 4.21 -22.41 11.73
C VAL A 201 3.56 -23.46 12.62
N GLU A 202 3.81 -23.41 13.92
CA GLU A 202 3.19 -24.32 14.89
C GLU A 202 1.66 -24.17 14.89
N PHE A 203 1.15 -22.93 14.89
CA PHE A 203 -0.27 -22.64 14.82
C PHE A 203 -0.91 -23.29 13.60
N VAL A 204 -0.38 -23.06 12.39
CA VAL A 204 -0.91 -23.63 11.15
C VAL A 204 -0.92 -25.16 11.20
N ASN A 205 0.19 -25.77 11.66
CA ASN A 205 0.30 -27.23 11.75
C ASN A 205 -0.69 -27.84 12.76
N ARG A 206 -0.93 -27.16 13.89
CA ARG A 206 -1.78 -27.66 14.96
C ARG A 206 -3.27 -27.45 14.67
N THR A 207 -3.65 -26.34 14.05
CA THR A 207 -5.06 -25.99 13.80
C THR A 207 -5.57 -26.47 12.44
N GLY A 208 -4.66 -26.80 11.51
CA GLY A 208 -5.02 -27.10 10.14
C GLY A 208 -5.54 -25.88 9.38
N PHE A 209 -5.10 -24.68 9.76
CA PHE A 209 -5.48 -23.43 9.11
C PHE A 209 -5.28 -23.52 7.59
N ASP A 210 -6.30 -23.11 6.82
CA ASP A 210 -6.26 -23.13 5.35
C ASP A 210 -5.39 -21.97 4.81
N GLY A 211 -4.07 -22.18 4.88
CA GLY A 211 -3.05 -21.23 4.47
C GLY A 211 -1.66 -21.70 4.88
N ILE A 212 -0.65 -20.86 4.59
CA ILE A 212 0.75 -21.15 4.97
C ILE A 212 1.27 -20.09 5.92
N ALA A 213 2.19 -20.47 6.80
CA ALA A 213 2.94 -19.51 7.59
C ALA A 213 3.73 -18.54 6.68
N PRO A 214 3.99 -17.30 7.11
CA PRO A 214 4.61 -16.31 6.23
C PRO A 214 6.10 -16.59 6.04
N LEU A 215 6.64 -16.08 4.93
CA LEU A 215 8.05 -16.20 4.64
C LEU A 215 8.88 -15.38 5.65
N PRO A 216 10.14 -15.76 5.95
CA PRO A 216 10.97 -15.01 6.90
C PRO A 216 11.08 -13.51 6.57
N LYS A 217 11.18 -13.18 5.27
CA LYS A 217 11.23 -11.79 4.82
C LYS A 217 9.89 -11.06 5.03
N GLU A 218 8.77 -11.74 4.85
CA GLU A 218 7.44 -11.15 5.05
C GLU A 218 7.22 -10.80 6.53
N ILE A 219 7.58 -11.72 7.45
CA ILE A 219 7.49 -11.45 8.88
C ILE A 219 8.42 -10.31 9.30
N ARG A 220 9.70 -10.33 8.91
CA ARG A 220 10.62 -9.23 9.26
C ARG A 220 10.11 -7.88 8.78
N ASN A 221 9.68 -7.79 7.53
CA ASN A 221 9.09 -6.57 6.98
C ASN A 221 7.81 -6.17 7.74
N GLY A 222 6.93 -7.13 8.06
CA GLY A 222 5.70 -6.87 8.80
C GLY A 222 5.97 -6.29 10.18
N VAL A 223 6.94 -6.85 10.91
CA VAL A 223 7.31 -6.41 12.27
C VAL A 223 7.94 -5.01 12.21
N GLU A 224 8.83 -4.76 11.24
CA GLU A 224 9.41 -3.44 11.02
C GLU A 224 8.36 -2.38 10.68
N THR A 225 7.39 -2.72 9.83
CA THR A 225 6.29 -1.81 9.49
C THR A 225 5.40 -1.56 10.71
N ALA A 226 5.08 -2.60 11.48
CA ALA A 226 4.27 -2.48 12.69
C ALA A 226 4.92 -1.57 13.74
N ARG A 227 6.24 -1.64 13.92
CA ARG A 227 6.99 -0.75 14.82
C ARG A 227 6.99 0.71 14.39
N LYS A 228 6.77 0.99 13.10
CA LYS A 228 6.68 2.35 12.53
C LYS A 228 5.22 2.79 12.34
N CYS A 229 4.26 1.90 12.59
CA CYS A 229 2.85 2.16 12.39
C CYS A 229 2.33 3.01 13.54
N GLU A 230 1.76 4.17 13.23
CA GLU A 230 1.11 4.99 14.25
C GLU A 230 -0.13 4.30 14.81
N LYS A 231 -0.34 4.46 16.11
CA LYS A 231 -1.54 3.95 16.76
C LYS A 231 -2.77 4.69 16.22
N PHE A 232 -3.69 3.94 15.61
CA PHE A 232 -4.92 4.49 15.03
C PHE A 232 -6.15 4.08 15.81
N VAL A 233 -6.26 2.79 16.15
CA VAL A 233 -7.37 2.21 16.90
C VAL A 233 -7.08 2.26 18.40
N GLN A 234 -8.12 2.53 19.18
CA GLN A 234 -8.14 2.41 20.63
C GLN A 234 -8.89 1.13 20.99
N TYR A 235 -8.14 0.14 21.48
CA TYR A 235 -8.66 -1.15 21.91
C TYR A 235 -9.18 -1.11 23.33
#